data_AF-A0A1I2SG40-F1
#
_entry.id   AF-A0A1I2SG40-F1
#
_cell.length_a   1.000
_cell.length_b   1.000
_cell.length_c   1.000
_cell.angle_alpha   90.00
_cell.angle_beta   90.00
_cell.angle_gamma   90.00
#
_symmetry.space_group_name_H-M   'P 1'
#
loop_
_entity.id
_entity.type
_entity.pdbx_description
1 polymer ?
#
loop_
_entity_poly.entity_id
_entity_poly.type
_entity_poly.pdbx_seq_one_letter_code
_entity_poly.pdbx_strand_id
1 'polypeptide(L)' 'MRDAPTVRTDGGRLSIELPDRTAPLTGTALAQLICTAADARLVETPDADTASTHVTVTGPGDRRAEGSSATCPSMTRAG' A
#
# COMPACT_ATOMS: atom_id res chain seq x y z
N MET A 1 10.54 -2.33 -21.66
CA MET A 1 10.75 -1.79 -20.30
C MET A 1 9.59 -2.23 -19.43
N ARG A 2 9.85 -2.60 -18.18
CA ARG A 2 8.78 -2.69 -17.18
C ARG A 2 8.66 -1.30 -16.59
N ASP A 3 7.52 -0.66 -16.78
CA ASP A 3 7.25 0.62 -16.14
C ASP A 3 7.13 0.38 -14.63
N ALA A 4 7.70 1.30 -13.84
CA ALA A 4 7.67 1.22 -12.39
C ALA A 4 6.33 1.79 -11.86
N PRO A 5 5.82 1.28 -10.73
CA PRO A 5 4.70 1.92 -10.05
C PRO A 5 5.11 3.30 -9.52
N THR A 6 4.19 4.25 -9.58
CA THR A 6 4.37 5.55 -8.93
C THR A 6 3.86 5.46 -7.50
N VAL A 7 4.69 5.90 -6.53
CA VAL A 7 4.32 5.96 -5.11
C VAL A 7 4.28 7.42 -4.68
N ARG A 8 3.18 7.83 -4.04
CA ARG A 8 3.00 9.17 -3.48
C ARG A 8 2.59 9.04 -2.03
N THR A 9 3.09 9.93 -1.19
CA THR A 9 2.75 9.95 0.22
C THR A 9 2.27 11.33 0.64
N ASP A 10 1.25 11.34 1.49
CA ASP A 10 0.60 12.54 2.02
C ASP A 10 0.17 12.27 3.46
N GLY A 11 0.98 12.70 4.43
CA GLY A 11 0.75 12.43 5.85
C GLY A 11 0.55 10.93 6.15
N GLY A 12 -0.60 10.55 6.72
CA GLY A 12 -0.95 9.15 7.00
C GLY A 12 -1.47 8.36 5.79
N ARG A 13 -1.48 8.94 4.58
CA ARG A 13 -1.97 8.31 3.36
C ARG A 13 -0.83 8.01 2.39
N LEU A 14 -0.90 6.83 1.79
CA LEU A 14 0.00 6.38 0.72
C LEU A 14 -0.84 6.01 -0.51
N SER A 15 -0.40 6.45 -1.67
CA SER A 15 -1.04 6.16 -2.96
C SER A 15 -0.06 5.45 -3.88
N ILE A 16 -0.50 4.35 -4.48
CA ILE A 16 0.26 3.57 -5.45
C ILE A 16 -0.51 3.58 -6.76
N GLU A 17 0.17 3.95 -7.84
CA GLU A 17 -0.36 3.90 -9.19
C GLU A 17 0.40 2.83 -9.98
N LEU A 18 -0.33 1.81 -10.40
CA LEU A 18 0.21 0.70 -11.17
C LEU A 18 0.21 1.05 -12.66
N PRO A 19 1.27 0.70 -13.41
CA PRO A 19 1.32 0.92 -14.86
C PRO A 19 0.14 0.28 -15.60
N ASP A 20 -0.25 0.88 -16.73
CA ASP A 20 -1.37 0.43 -17.59
C ASP A 20 -1.31 -1.05 -18.00
N ARG A 21 -0.11 -1.61 -18.10
CA ARG A 21 0.13 -3.01 -18.49
C ARG A 21 0.11 -3.99 -17.31
N THR A 22 -0.13 -3.51 -16.10
CA THR A 22 -0.20 -4.35 -14.90
C THR A 22 -1.46 -5.20 -14.94
N ALA A 23 -1.27 -6.52 -14.87
CA ALA A 23 -2.38 -7.44 -14.72
C ALA A 23 -3.17 -7.11 -13.43
N PRO A 24 -4.48 -7.37 -13.40
CA PRO A 24 -5.28 -7.16 -12.18
C PRO A 24 -4.67 -7.85 -10.97
N LEU A 25 -4.31 -7.07 -9.96
CA LEU A 25 -3.97 -7.58 -8.64
C LEU A 25 -5.26 -7.78 -7.85
N THR A 26 -5.46 -9.00 -7.35
CA THR A 26 -6.64 -9.37 -6.56
C THR A 26 -6.22 -10.24 -5.38
N GLY A 27 -7.12 -10.40 -4.41
CA GLY A 27 -6.93 -11.27 -3.25
C GLY A 27 -5.59 -11.03 -2.54
N THR A 28 -4.81 -12.11 -2.37
CA THR A 28 -3.54 -12.10 -1.63
C THR A 28 -2.51 -11.16 -2.23
N ALA A 29 -2.40 -11.06 -3.56
CA ALA A 29 -1.39 -10.20 -4.20
C ALA A 29 -1.64 -8.72 -3.91
N LEU A 30 -2.91 -8.31 -3.93
CA LEU A 30 -3.31 -6.96 -3.58
C LEU A 30 -3.11 -6.69 -2.07
N ALA A 31 -3.47 -7.65 -1.21
CA ALA A 31 -3.26 -7.53 0.23
C ALA A 31 -1.78 -7.41 0.59
N GLN A 32 -0.90 -8.20 -0.03
CA GLN A 32 0.55 -8.11 0.16
C GLN A 32 1.08 -6.72 -0.21
N LEU A 33 0.67 -6.17 -1.35
CA LEU A 33 1.09 -4.84 -1.77
C LEU A 33 0.66 -3.76 -0.77
N ILE A 34 -0.63 -3.78 -0.39
CA ILE A 34 -1.21 -2.84 0.58
C ILE A 34 -0.46 -2.91 1.91
N CYS A 35 -0.28 -4.10 2.46
CA CYS A 35 0.32 -4.26 3.79
C CYS A 35 1.80 -3.94 3.80
N THR A 36 2.55 -4.33 2.77
CA THR A 36 3.96 -3.98 2.66
C THR A 36 4.15 -2.47 2.59
N ALA A 37 3.32 -1.77 1.81
CA ALA A 37 3.41 -0.32 1.69
C ALA A 37 2.99 0.40 2.98
N ALA A 38 1.97 -0.12 3.67
CA ALA A 38 1.54 0.42 4.95
C ALA A 38 2.62 0.27 6.03
N ASP A 39 3.27 -0.90 6.11
CA ASP A 39 4.38 -1.15 7.04
C ASP A 39 5.60 -0.29 6.71
N ALA A 40 5.97 -0.17 5.43
CA ALA A 40 7.06 0.70 5.00
C ALA A 40 6.82 2.15 5.41
N ARG A 41 5.58 2.63 5.30
CA ARG A 41 5.22 3.99 5.73
C ARG A 41 5.36 4.17 7.24
N LEU A 42 4.92 3.20 8.04
CA LEU A 42 5.09 3.26 9.50
C LEU A 42 6.57 3.33 9.92
N VAL A 43 7.47 2.69 9.15
CA VAL A 43 8.92 2.80 9.37
C VAL A 43 9.45 4.20 9.02
N GLU A 44 8.96 4.81 7.94
CA GLU A 44 9.37 6.16 7.52
C GLU A 44 8.83 7.26 8.44
N THR A 45 7.63 7.08 8.99
CA THR A 45 6.95 8.09 9.80
C THR A 45 6.56 7.53 11.18
N PRO A 46 7.55 7.25 12.06
CA PRO A 46 7.29 6.67 13.38
C PRO A 46 6.50 7.62 14.30
N ASP A 47 6.66 8.94 14.11
CA ASP A 47 5.98 9.98 14.89
C ASP A 47 4.67 10.47 14.27
N ALA A 48 4.28 9.95 13.09
CA ALA A 48 2.96 10.21 12.53
C ALA A 48 1.94 9.41 13.35
N ASP A 49 1.61 9.97 14.51
CA ASP A 49 0.59 9.58 15.48
C ASP A 49 -0.29 8.44 14.97
N THR A 50 -0.04 7.21 15.46
CA THR A 50 -0.92 6.02 15.67
C THR A 50 -2.15 5.74 14.77
N ALA A 51 -2.41 6.57 13.77
CA ALA A 51 -3.49 6.52 12.83
C ALA A 51 -3.07 5.54 11.76
N SER A 52 -3.87 4.49 11.63
CA SER A 52 -3.71 3.46 10.61
C SER A 52 -3.30 4.09 9.28
N THR A 53 -2.14 3.70 8.73
CA THR A 53 -1.72 4.18 7.42
C THR A 53 -2.72 3.66 6.40
N HIS A 54 -3.31 4.57 5.63
CA HIS A 54 -4.24 4.21 4.56
C HIS A 54 -3.50 4.12 3.23
N VAL A 55 -3.67 3.02 2.52
CA VAL A 55 -3.09 2.77 1.21
C VAL A 55 -4.20 2.74 0.17
N THR A 56 -4.04 3.56 -0.87
CA THR A 56 -4.87 3.50 -2.07
C THR A 56 -4.04 2.95 -3.21
N VAL A 57 -4.50 1.89 -3.87
CA VAL A 57 -3.90 1.32 -5.07
C VAL A 57 -4.80 1.62 -6.25
N THR A 58 -4.27 2.32 -7.24
CA THR A 58 -4.92 2.62 -8.51
C THR A 58 -4.26 1.80 -9.61
N GLY A 59 -5.08 1.27 -10.51
CA GLY A 59 -4.62 0.45 -11.61
C GLY A 59 -5.46 0.66 -12.87
N PRO A 60 -5.15 -0.10 -13.93
CA PRO A 60 -5.67 0.17 -15.26
C PRO A 60 -7.21 0.04 -15.33
N GLY A 61 -7.85 0.94 -16.06
CA GLY A 61 -9.30 0.94 -16.27
C GLY A 61 -10.09 1.29 -15.02
N ASP A 62 -9.75 2.41 -14.38
CA ASP A 62 -10.40 2.98 -13.19
C ASP A 62 -10.45 2.04 -11.97
N ARG A 63 -9.61 1.00 -11.97
CA ARG A 63 -9.55 0.07 -10.86
C ARG A 63 -8.89 0.75 -9.67
N ARG A 64 -9.60 0.70 -8.55
CA ARG A 64 -9.14 1.25 -7.28
C ARG A 64 -9.40 0.24 -6.17
N ALA A 65 -8.40 0.10 -5.32
CA ALA A 65 -8.47 -0.66 -4.09
C ALA A 65 -7.93 0.18 -2.94
N GLU A 66 -8.46 -0.07 -1.75
CA GLU A 66 -8.05 0.62 -0.54
C GLU A 66 -7.85 -0.38 0.58
N GLY A 67 -6.90 -0.10 1.45
CA GLY A 67 -6.68 -0.86 2.67
C GLY A 67 -5.88 -0.05 3.68
N SER A 68 -5.69 -0.62 4.87
CA SER A 68 -4.95 0.08 5.93
C SER A 68 -4.08 -0.86 6.73
N SER A 69 -3.07 -0.31 7.40
CA SER A 69 -2.22 -1.08 8.33
C SER A 69 -3.03 -1.80 9.42
N ALA A 70 -4.18 -1.26 9.84
CA ALA A 70 -5.03 -1.90 10.86
C ALA A 70 -5.69 -3.21 10.39
N THR A 71 -5.86 -3.38 9.08
CA THR A 71 -6.40 -4.61 8.48
C THR A 71 -5.33 -5.60 8.07
N CYS A 72 -4.06 -5.20 8.19
CA CYS A 72 -2.94 -6.06 7.88
C CYS A 72 -2.69 -7.01 9.05
N PRO A 73 -2.37 -8.29 8.77
CA PRO A 73 -1.93 -9.18 9.83
C PRO A 73 -0.70 -8.54 10.46
N SER A 74 -0.74 -8.32 11.77
CA SER A 74 0.43 -7.87 12.51
C SER A 74 1.54 -8.89 12.22
N MET A 75 2.57 -8.50 11.48
CA MET A 75 3.80 -9.27 11.49
C MET A 75 4.27 -9.24 12.93
N THR A 76 3.96 -10.26 13.71
CA THR A 76 4.61 -10.48 15.00
C THR A 76 6.09 -10.46 14.69
N ARG A 77 6.79 -9.37 15.01
CA ARG A 77 8.23 -9.38 15.13
C ARG A 77 8.50 -10.49 16.14
N ALA A 78 8.93 -11.65 15.67
CA ALA A 78 9.57 -12.63 16.51
C ALA A 78 10.82 -11.92 17.04
N GLY A 79 10.71 -11.42 18.28
CA GLY A 79 11.85 -10.98 19.08
C GLY A 79 12.65 -12.18 19.56
#